data_AF-A0A8J3H143-F1
#
_entry.id   AF-A0A8J3H143-F1
#
_cell.length_a   1.000
_cell.length_b   1.000
_cell.length_c   1.000
_cell.angle_alpha   90.00
_cell.angle_beta   90.00
_cell.angle_gamma   90.00
#
_symmetry.space_group_name_H-M   'P 1'
#
loop_
_entity.id
_entity.type
_entity.pdbx_description
1 polymer ?
#
loop_
_entity_poly.entity_id
_entity_poly.type
_entity_poly.pdbx_seq_one_letter_code
_entity_poly.pdbx_strand_id
1 'polypeptide(L)'
;MEEVVWPTGGIPKAIHVDNAQEFHSDAFRMACEDWGIAVEYRPLGGKHYGGHVERLIGTTMGAVHVLPGTTQSSIVEKGDYDSEKHAALTLVEFEDWLHLEICRYHNSVHEVLGRTPLAAWADLGGDIAGRQVVDVEAFRISFLPFEWRQLGRTGITLFGVHYWSDVFAALVGRGQGKVQVKYDPRDLSQVWVITDDGRVIPARYRDLSRPRISLWESRRARKEWQDKHGGRINERALFQLIDAQRRLAEAARQKTRTARMETERGARLPRHQPRRDPSREMFAIDTGNPDLPTYPIDEFDDPRRKN
;
A
#
# COMPACT_ATOMS: atom_id res chain seq x y z
N MET A 1 -1.86 -5.95 -28.11
CA MET A 1 -2.72 -5.06 -27.30
C MET A 1 -2.11 -3.69 -27.44
N GLU A 2 -2.85 -2.74 -28.02
CA GLU A 2 -2.45 -1.33 -27.94
C GLU A 2 -2.22 -0.99 -26.47
N GLU A 3 -1.10 -0.34 -26.20
CA GLU A 3 -0.73 0.10 -24.87
C GLU A 3 -1.83 1.07 -24.40
N VAL A 4 -2.57 0.71 -23.34
CA VAL A 4 -3.62 1.59 -22.83
C VAL A 4 -2.92 2.68 -22.04
N VAL A 5 -2.71 3.84 -22.67
CA VAL A 5 -1.95 4.95 -22.10
C VAL A 5 -2.88 5.95 -21.43
N TRP A 6 -2.47 6.44 -20.26
CA TRP A 6 -3.08 7.58 -19.58
C TRP A 6 -2.12 8.78 -19.63
N PRO A 7 -2.27 9.69 -20.62
CA PRO A 7 -1.29 10.75 -20.88
C PRO A 7 -1.53 12.03 -20.04
N THR A 8 -2.57 12.07 -19.22
CA THR A 8 -2.92 13.32 -18.52
C THR A 8 -1.88 13.68 -17.48
N GLY A 9 -1.43 14.94 -17.49
CA GLY A 9 -0.41 15.42 -16.56
C GLY A 9 -0.21 16.93 -16.62
N GLY A 10 0.74 17.41 -15.81
CA GLY A 10 1.09 18.82 -15.71
C GLY A 10 0.95 19.37 -14.29
N ILE A 11 1.46 20.58 -14.09
CA ILE A 11 1.42 21.28 -12.81
C ILE A 11 0.10 22.07 -12.71
N PRO A 12 -0.77 21.75 -11.75
CA PRO A 12 -2.04 22.45 -11.59
C PRO A 12 -1.83 23.91 -11.19
N LYS A 13 -2.87 24.73 -11.40
CA LYS A 13 -2.92 26.10 -10.86
C LYS A 13 -3.28 26.08 -9.37
N ALA A 14 -4.15 25.17 -8.95
CA ALA A 14 -4.58 25.00 -7.57
C ALA A 14 -4.86 23.52 -7.27
N ILE A 15 -4.67 23.14 -6.01
CA ILE A 15 -5.09 21.84 -5.45
C ILE A 15 -6.10 22.13 -4.34
N HIS A 16 -7.26 21.50 -4.45
CA HIS A 16 -8.31 21.57 -3.44
C HIS A 16 -8.16 20.39 -2.50
N VAL A 17 -7.94 20.66 -1.22
CA VAL A 17 -7.67 19.64 -0.20
C VAL A 17 -8.74 19.69 0.90
N ASP A 18 -8.93 18.56 1.57
CA ASP A 18 -9.63 18.57 2.85
C ASP A 18 -8.72 19.16 3.96
N ASN A 19 -9.24 19.27 5.19
CA ASN A 19 -8.47 19.78 6.32
C ASN A 19 -7.72 18.66 7.07
N ALA A 20 -7.34 17.57 6.39
CA ALA A 20 -6.49 16.55 7.00
C ALA A 20 -5.11 17.11 7.36
N GLN A 21 -4.54 16.59 8.44
CA GLN A 21 -3.29 17.12 9.02
C GLN A 21 -2.10 17.03 8.04
N GLU A 22 -2.09 16.02 7.16
CA GLU A 22 -1.06 15.83 6.13
C GLU A 22 -0.94 17.00 5.15
N PHE A 23 -2.06 17.63 4.77
CA PHE A 23 -2.08 18.78 3.87
C PHE A 23 -1.62 20.09 4.53
N HIS A 24 -1.48 20.10 5.86
CA HIS A 24 -0.92 21.24 6.60
C HIS A 24 0.60 21.15 6.81
N SER A 25 1.25 20.09 6.34
CA SER A 25 2.70 19.93 6.47
C SER A 25 3.48 21.06 5.77
N ASP A 26 4.58 21.52 6.38
CA ASP A 26 5.43 22.56 5.78
C ASP A 26 6.01 22.10 4.44
N ALA A 27 6.36 20.81 4.32
CA ALA A 27 6.90 20.25 3.08
C ALA A 27 5.93 20.39 1.91
N PHE A 28 4.65 20.07 2.12
CA PHE A 28 3.62 20.21 1.09
C PHE A 28 3.38 21.68 0.72
N ARG A 29 3.22 22.56 1.72
CA ARG A 29 2.97 23.98 1.48
C ARG A 29 4.13 24.67 0.74
N MET A 30 5.37 24.44 1.17
CA MET A 30 6.55 24.99 0.51
C MET A 30 6.68 24.48 -0.92
N ALA A 31 6.48 23.18 -1.17
CA ALA A 31 6.54 22.63 -2.51
C ALA A 31 5.47 23.23 -3.43
N CYS A 32 4.23 23.37 -2.93
CA CYS A 32 3.18 24.03 -3.70
C CYS A 32 3.55 25.48 -4.03
N GLU A 33 4.12 26.23 -3.09
CA GLU A 33 4.59 27.60 -3.32
C GLU A 33 5.71 27.66 -4.36
N ASP A 34 6.76 26.83 -4.22
CA ASP A 34 7.89 26.73 -5.15
C ASP A 34 7.44 26.49 -6.60
N TRP A 35 6.38 25.70 -6.77
CA TRP A 35 5.83 25.36 -8.07
C TRP A 35 4.62 26.20 -8.49
N GLY A 36 4.29 27.27 -7.75
CA GLY A 36 3.18 28.18 -8.08
C GLY A 36 1.81 27.50 -8.11
N ILE A 37 1.58 26.58 -7.17
CA ILE A 37 0.33 25.84 -6.97
C ILE A 37 -0.39 26.46 -5.78
N ALA A 38 -1.60 26.99 -6.00
CA ALA A 38 -2.45 27.45 -4.90
C ALA A 38 -2.96 26.25 -4.09
N VAL A 39 -2.94 26.34 -2.76
CA VAL A 39 -3.57 25.34 -1.88
C VAL A 39 -4.88 25.90 -1.37
N GLU A 40 -5.99 25.28 -1.78
CA GLU A 40 -7.34 25.71 -1.39
C GLU A 40 -7.94 24.69 -0.43
N TYR A 41 -8.07 25.09 0.84
CA TYR A 41 -8.68 24.26 1.86
C TYR A 41 -10.20 24.36 1.81
N ARG A 42 -10.87 23.23 2.00
CA ARG A 42 -12.32 23.20 2.15
C ARG A 42 -12.77 24.13 3.29
N PRO A 43 -13.84 24.95 3.10
CA PRO A 43 -14.43 25.71 4.20
C PRO A 43 -14.84 24.81 5.36
N LEU A 44 -14.53 25.23 6.59
CA LEU A 44 -14.92 24.50 7.81
C LEU A 44 -16.45 24.30 7.83
N GLY A 45 -16.90 23.05 7.91
CA GLY A 45 -18.32 22.68 7.96
C GLY A 45 -19.03 22.55 6.60
N GLY A 46 -18.34 22.75 5.47
CA GLY A 46 -18.91 22.59 4.13
C GLY A 46 -19.06 21.12 3.71
N LYS A 47 -20.20 20.48 4.01
CA LYS A 47 -20.49 19.07 3.66
C LYS A 47 -20.59 18.77 2.16
N HIS A 48 -20.70 19.78 1.29
CA HIS A 48 -21.07 19.59 -0.13
C HIS A 48 -19.92 19.68 -1.15
N TYR A 49 -18.68 19.91 -0.71
CA TYR A 49 -17.54 20.16 -1.63
C TYR A 49 -16.79 18.89 -2.06
N GLY A 50 -17.22 17.70 -1.62
CA GLY A 50 -16.53 16.42 -1.89
C GLY A 50 -17.13 15.57 -3.00
N GLY A 51 -18.32 15.89 -3.52
CA GLY A 51 -19.15 14.95 -4.28
C GLY A 51 -18.52 14.38 -5.57
N HIS A 52 -17.61 15.11 -6.23
CA HIS A 52 -16.89 14.58 -7.40
C HIS A 52 -15.79 13.59 -7.00
N VAL A 53 -14.99 13.92 -5.98
CA VAL A 53 -13.91 13.06 -5.46
C VAL A 53 -14.49 11.83 -4.77
N GLU A 54 -15.53 12.00 -3.96
CA GLU A 54 -16.23 10.90 -3.27
C GLU A 54 -16.87 9.92 -4.27
N ARG A 55 -17.43 10.42 -5.38
CA ARG A 55 -17.97 9.55 -6.45
C ARG A 55 -16.86 8.79 -7.17
N LEU A 56 -15.76 9.47 -7.54
CA LEU A 56 -14.61 8.82 -8.17
C LEU A 56 -13.99 7.75 -7.27
N ILE A 57 -13.80 8.08 -5.98
CA ILE A 57 -13.33 7.14 -4.97
C ILE A 57 -14.33 5.99 -4.84
N GLY A 58 -15.64 6.26 -4.79
CA GLY A 58 -16.67 5.23 -4.75
C GLY A 58 -16.63 4.27 -5.95
N THR A 59 -16.45 4.80 -7.17
CA THR A 59 -16.29 3.98 -8.38
C THR A 59 -15.03 3.13 -8.32
N THR A 60 -13.92 3.72 -7.91
CA THR A 60 -12.63 3.02 -7.76
C THR A 60 -12.72 1.96 -6.67
N MET A 61 -13.32 2.27 -5.52
CA MET A 61 -13.55 1.34 -4.43
C MET A 61 -14.49 0.20 -4.82
N GLY A 62 -15.53 0.47 -5.62
CA GLY A 62 -16.39 -0.56 -6.19
C GLY A 62 -15.60 -1.57 -7.03
N ALA A 63 -14.68 -1.10 -7.87
CA ALA A 63 -13.77 -1.96 -8.62
C ALA A 63 -12.79 -2.71 -7.70
N VAL A 64 -12.25 -2.03 -6.68
CA VAL A 64 -11.33 -2.63 -5.69
C VAL A 64 -12.02 -3.76 -4.95
N HIS A 65 -13.29 -3.62 -4.54
CA HIS A 65 -14.04 -4.64 -3.80
C HIS A 65 -14.24 -5.96 -4.56
N VAL A 66 -14.10 -5.97 -5.89
CA VAL A 66 -14.15 -7.18 -6.72
C VAL A 66 -12.84 -7.98 -6.64
N LEU A 67 -11.76 -7.36 -6.12
CA LEU A 67 -10.48 -8.03 -5.97
C LEU A 67 -10.49 -9.09 -4.85
N PRO A 68 -9.81 -10.22 -5.04
CA PRO A 68 -9.62 -11.21 -3.99
C PRO A 68 -8.84 -10.64 -2.80
N GLY A 69 -9.39 -10.79 -1.58
CA GLY A 69 -8.76 -10.36 -0.33
C GLY A 69 -9.16 -8.96 0.16
N THR A 70 -10.20 -8.35 -0.41
CA THR A 70 -10.65 -7.02 0.03
C THR A 70 -11.36 -7.09 1.39
N THR A 71 -11.06 -6.11 2.25
CA THR A 71 -11.86 -5.87 3.46
C THR A 71 -13.12 -5.13 3.04
N GLN A 72 -14.27 -5.78 3.12
CA GLN A 72 -15.56 -5.12 2.88
C GLN A 72 -15.77 -3.99 3.89
N SER A 73 -16.42 -2.91 3.45
CA SER A 73 -16.52 -1.61 4.13
C SER A 73 -17.42 -1.59 5.38
N SER A 74 -17.94 -2.74 5.82
CA SER A 74 -18.89 -2.85 6.93
C SER A 74 -18.49 -3.97 7.90
N ILE A 75 -18.52 -3.67 9.21
CA ILE A 75 -18.36 -4.65 10.30
C ILE A 75 -19.47 -5.72 10.26
N VAL A 76 -20.63 -5.40 9.68
CA VAL A 76 -21.80 -6.30 9.57
C VAL A 76 -21.67 -7.27 8.39
N GLU A 77 -20.98 -6.88 7.31
CA GLU A 77 -20.63 -7.78 6.19
C GLU A 77 -19.37 -8.63 6.46
N LYS A 78 -18.65 -8.31 7.54
CA LYS A 78 -17.33 -8.87 7.82
C LYS A 78 -17.32 -10.34 8.23
N GLY A 79 -18.44 -10.88 8.73
CA GLY A 79 -18.60 -12.31 9.08
C GLY A 79 -17.32 -12.99 9.60
N ASP A 80 -17.04 -14.20 9.09
CA ASP A 80 -15.80 -14.98 9.30
C ASP A 80 -14.78 -14.79 8.15
N TYR A 81 -14.87 -13.70 7.36
CA TYR A 81 -14.02 -13.54 6.18
C TYR A 81 -12.61 -13.07 6.55
N ASP A 82 -11.66 -14.01 6.51
CA ASP A 82 -10.24 -13.76 6.75
C ASP A 82 -9.57 -13.14 5.50
N SER A 83 -9.65 -11.81 5.41
CA SER A 83 -9.06 -11.04 4.30
C SER A 83 -7.56 -11.28 4.13
N GLU A 84 -6.83 -11.58 5.21
CA GLU A 84 -5.39 -11.87 5.17
C GLU A 84 -5.09 -13.21 4.49
N LYS A 85 -5.97 -14.22 4.65
CA LYS A 85 -5.83 -15.51 3.95
C LYS A 85 -6.17 -15.44 2.45
N HIS A 86 -6.98 -14.46 2.05
CA HIS A 86 -7.46 -14.30 0.68
C HIS A 86 -6.76 -13.20 -0.12
N ALA A 87 -5.82 -12.45 0.49
CA ALA A 87 -4.96 -11.52 -0.21
C ALA A 87 -4.19 -12.24 -1.32
N ALA A 88 -4.55 -11.97 -2.58
CA ALA A 88 -3.97 -12.64 -3.74
C ALA A 88 -3.01 -11.76 -4.54
N LEU A 89 -3.08 -10.43 -4.37
CA LEU A 89 -2.22 -9.47 -5.07
C LEU A 89 -1.14 -8.92 -4.13
N THR A 90 0.08 -8.85 -4.65
CA THR A 90 1.14 -7.99 -4.12
C THR A 90 0.84 -6.52 -4.39
N LEU A 91 1.53 -5.60 -3.71
CA LEU A 91 1.35 -4.16 -3.95
C LEU A 91 1.66 -3.78 -5.40
N VAL A 92 2.68 -4.38 -6.01
CA VAL A 92 3.05 -4.12 -7.42
C VAL A 92 1.94 -4.59 -8.36
N GLU A 93 1.40 -5.79 -8.13
CA GLU A 93 0.28 -6.29 -8.94
C GLU A 93 -0.99 -5.44 -8.74
N PHE A 94 -1.19 -4.90 -7.54
CA PHE A 94 -2.26 -3.94 -7.29
C PHE A 94 -2.05 -2.60 -7.99
N GLU A 95 -0.81 -2.08 -8.03
CA GLU A 95 -0.45 -0.87 -8.78
C GLU A 95 -0.73 -1.03 -10.28
N ASP A 96 -0.34 -2.17 -10.87
CA ASP A 96 -0.62 -2.50 -12.27
C ASP A 96 -2.13 -2.59 -12.53
N TRP A 97 -2.88 -3.28 -11.65
CA TRP A 97 -4.33 -3.36 -11.76
C TRP A 97 -5.00 -1.99 -11.64
N LEU A 98 -4.55 -1.16 -10.69
CA LEU A 98 -5.09 0.18 -10.48
C LEU A 98 -4.84 1.08 -11.70
N HIS A 99 -3.66 0.96 -12.32
CA HIS A 99 -3.34 1.66 -13.56
C HIS A 99 -4.33 1.30 -14.68
N LEU A 100 -4.64 0.01 -14.84
CA LEU A 100 -5.63 -0.43 -15.83
C LEU A 100 -7.04 0.13 -15.55
N GLU A 101 -7.44 0.23 -14.29
CA GLU A 101 -8.74 0.81 -13.93
C GLU A 101 -8.79 2.33 -14.17
N ILE A 102 -7.70 3.06 -13.89
CA ILE A 102 -7.58 4.48 -14.25
C ILE A 102 -7.71 4.65 -15.77
N CYS A 103 -7.00 3.82 -16.53
CA CYS A 103 -7.07 3.80 -17.99
C CYS A 103 -8.48 3.48 -18.51
N ARG A 104 -9.17 2.50 -17.91
CA ARG A 104 -10.57 2.17 -18.23
C ARG A 104 -11.48 3.36 -18.01
N TYR A 105 -11.38 4.02 -16.85
CA TYR A 105 -12.22 5.18 -16.51
C TYR A 105 -12.05 6.30 -17.54
N HIS A 106 -10.81 6.65 -17.89
CA HIS A 106 -10.54 7.75 -18.81
C HIS A 106 -10.96 7.46 -20.26
N ASN A 107 -11.11 6.19 -20.63
CA ASN A 107 -11.58 5.75 -21.95
C ASN A 107 -13.09 5.40 -21.99
N SER A 108 -13.78 5.42 -20.85
CA SER A 108 -15.22 5.16 -20.76
C SER A 108 -16.02 6.47 -20.84
N VAL A 109 -17.22 6.42 -21.41
CA VAL A 109 -18.09 7.60 -21.49
C VAL A 109 -18.50 8.02 -20.07
N HIS A 110 -18.17 9.26 -19.70
CA HIS A 110 -18.55 9.81 -18.42
C HIS A 110 -19.94 10.48 -18.53
N GLU A 111 -20.89 10.04 -17.70
CA GLU A 111 -22.30 10.45 -17.76
C GLU A 111 -22.49 11.98 -17.83
N VAL A 112 -21.79 12.72 -16.97
CA VAL A 112 -21.89 14.20 -16.92
C VAL A 112 -21.23 14.88 -18.12
N LEU A 113 -20.19 14.28 -18.71
CA LEU A 113 -19.46 14.88 -19.84
C LEU A 113 -20.10 14.50 -21.19
N GLY A 114 -20.89 13.43 -21.24
CA GLY A 114 -21.43 12.84 -22.47
C GLY A 114 -20.35 12.26 -23.41
N ARG A 115 -19.10 12.19 -22.96
CA ARG A 115 -17.91 11.75 -23.70
C ARG A 115 -16.86 11.19 -22.75
N THR A 116 -15.77 10.65 -23.28
CA THR A 116 -14.68 10.12 -22.45
C THR A 116 -13.89 11.26 -21.80
N PRO A 117 -13.41 11.10 -20.54
CA PRO A 117 -12.50 12.06 -19.93
C PRO A 117 -11.24 12.33 -20.76
N LEU A 118 -10.71 11.31 -21.44
CA LEU A 118 -9.55 11.46 -22.32
C LEU A 118 -9.85 12.33 -23.53
N ALA A 119 -11.04 12.19 -24.15
CA ALA A 119 -11.45 13.10 -25.20
C ALA A 119 -11.56 14.53 -24.64
N ALA A 120 -12.22 14.73 -23.48
CA ALA A 120 -12.31 16.03 -22.81
C ALA A 120 -10.94 16.69 -22.59
N TRP A 121 -9.96 15.90 -22.15
CA TRP A 121 -8.58 16.34 -21.99
C TRP A 121 -7.94 16.79 -23.31
N ALA A 122 -8.12 16.04 -24.40
CA ALA A 122 -7.56 16.37 -25.70
C ALA A 122 -8.05 17.74 -26.22
N ASP A 123 -9.34 18.06 -26.07
CA ASP A 123 -9.89 19.36 -26.50
C ASP A 123 -9.35 20.55 -25.68
N LEU A 124 -8.94 20.31 -24.44
CA LEU A 124 -8.31 21.32 -23.59
C LEU A 124 -6.83 21.57 -23.95
N GLY A 125 -6.30 20.86 -24.95
CA GLY A 125 -4.92 20.93 -25.40
C GLY A 125 -4.10 19.69 -25.04
N GLY A 126 -4.68 18.68 -24.41
CA GLY A 126 -3.96 17.43 -24.08
C GLY A 126 -2.66 17.69 -23.31
N ASP A 127 -1.56 17.13 -23.80
CA ASP A 127 -0.23 17.22 -23.16
C ASP A 127 0.33 18.65 -23.14
N ILE A 128 -0.20 19.58 -23.93
CA ILE A 128 0.21 20.98 -23.93
C ILE A 128 -0.75 21.90 -23.13
N ALA A 129 -1.81 21.33 -22.55
CA ALA A 129 -2.83 22.10 -21.81
C ALA A 129 -2.31 22.72 -20.50
N GLY A 130 -1.22 22.17 -19.94
CA GLY A 130 -0.70 22.52 -18.62
C GLY A 130 0.76 22.98 -18.62
N ARG A 131 1.18 23.62 -17.52
CA ARG A 131 2.60 23.84 -17.24
C ARG A 131 3.28 22.48 -17.08
N GLN A 132 4.28 22.21 -17.89
CA GLN A 132 5.00 20.94 -17.83
C GLN A 132 6.06 20.95 -16.74
N VAL A 133 6.29 19.79 -16.13
CA VAL A 133 7.39 19.59 -15.20
C VAL A 133 8.65 19.37 -16.02
N VAL A 134 9.52 20.38 -16.12
CA VAL A 134 10.78 20.27 -16.87
C VAL A 134 11.78 19.39 -16.13
N ASP A 135 11.93 19.62 -14.82
CA ASP A 135 12.78 18.82 -13.95
C ASP A 135 11.90 17.99 -13.00
N VAL A 136 11.62 16.76 -13.43
CA VAL A 136 10.78 15.80 -12.69
C VAL A 136 11.38 15.45 -11.34
N GLU A 137 12.71 15.38 -11.25
CA GLU A 137 13.38 15.00 -10.01
C GLU A 137 13.39 16.17 -9.03
N ALA A 138 13.61 17.40 -9.48
CA ALA A 138 13.43 18.59 -8.63
C ALA A 138 11.98 18.71 -8.12
N PHE A 139 11.00 18.45 -9.00
CA PHE A 139 9.59 18.42 -8.61
C PHE A 139 9.35 17.38 -7.53
N ARG A 140 9.74 16.13 -7.76
CA ARG A 140 9.63 15.06 -6.77
C ARG A 140 10.32 15.42 -5.45
N ILE A 141 11.55 15.92 -5.48
CA ILE A 141 12.34 16.26 -4.28
C ILE A 141 11.65 17.38 -3.48
N SER A 142 11.05 18.37 -4.14
CA SER A 142 10.38 19.48 -3.44
C SER A 142 9.28 18.98 -2.50
N PHE A 143 8.52 17.94 -2.90
CA PHE A 143 7.45 17.35 -2.09
C PHE A 143 7.94 16.34 -1.03
N LEU A 144 9.24 16.01 -0.99
CA LEU A 144 9.77 15.13 0.04
C LEU A 144 9.72 15.80 1.42
N PRO A 145 9.50 15.02 2.51
CA PRO A 145 9.65 15.52 3.86
C PRO A 145 11.09 15.97 4.10
N PHE A 146 11.26 16.89 5.05
CA PHE A 146 12.57 17.44 5.37
C PHE A 146 12.80 17.55 6.87
N GLU A 147 14.08 17.66 7.22
CA GLU A 147 14.55 17.93 8.57
C GLU A 147 15.62 19.02 8.52
N TRP A 148 15.56 19.98 9.46
CA TRP A 148 16.62 20.95 9.64
C TRP A 148 17.81 20.29 10.36
N ARG A 149 18.98 20.27 9.72
CA ARG A 149 20.20 19.65 10.27
C ARG A 149 21.40 20.56 10.10
N GLN A 150 22.32 20.49 11.05
CA GLN A 150 23.58 21.21 10.92
C GLN A 150 24.51 20.46 9.97
N LEU A 151 25.03 21.16 8.96
CA LEU A 151 26.08 20.64 8.10
C LEU A 151 27.41 20.73 8.83
N GLY A 152 27.96 19.58 9.23
CA GLY A 152 29.26 19.49 9.90
C GLY A 152 30.41 19.23 8.93
N ARG A 153 31.65 19.28 9.45
CA ARG A 153 32.87 18.91 8.70
C ARG A 153 32.84 17.48 8.15
N THR A 154 32.10 16.59 8.81
CA THR A 154 31.96 15.18 8.43
C THR A 154 30.67 14.90 7.65
N GLY A 155 29.92 15.95 7.28
CA GLY A 155 28.65 15.86 6.57
C GLY A 155 27.44 15.99 7.48
N ILE A 156 26.39 15.23 7.19
CA ILE A 156 25.09 15.31 7.86
C ILE A 156 24.76 13.96 8.48
N THR A 157 24.32 13.96 9.73
CA THR A 157 23.75 12.78 10.37
C THR A 157 22.24 12.90 10.40
N LEU A 158 21.55 11.93 9.80
CA LEU A 158 20.10 11.86 9.81
C LEU A 158 19.64 10.41 10.04
N PHE A 159 18.71 10.23 10.99
CA PHE A 159 18.18 8.92 11.39
C PHE A 159 19.21 7.84 11.75
N GLY A 160 20.38 8.24 12.27
CA GLY A 160 21.47 7.32 12.61
C GLY A 160 22.38 6.93 11.44
N VAL A 161 22.19 7.55 10.28
CA VAL A 161 22.98 7.37 9.06
C VAL A 161 23.80 8.64 8.77
N HIS A 162 25.03 8.48 8.30
CA HIS A 162 25.94 9.59 7.98
C HIS A 162 26.03 9.79 6.47
N TYR A 163 25.72 11.00 6.01
CA TYR A 163 25.69 11.37 4.60
C TYR A 163 26.81 12.35 4.26
N TRP A 164 27.42 12.14 3.10
CA TRP A 164 28.48 12.99 2.57
C TRP A 164 28.27 13.29 1.09
N SER A 165 28.77 14.46 0.67
CA SER A 165 28.91 14.89 -0.71
C SER A 165 30.17 15.75 -0.78
N ASP A 166 30.96 15.61 -1.84
CA ASP A 166 32.22 16.37 -1.97
C ASP A 166 31.99 17.88 -2.03
N VAL A 167 30.80 18.29 -2.49
CA VAL A 167 30.36 19.69 -2.52
C VAL A 167 30.25 20.27 -1.10
N PHE A 168 30.04 19.45 -0.07
CA PHE A 168 29.95 19.92 1.32
C PHE A 168 31.23 20.59 1.80
N ALA A 169 32.40 20.17 1.31
CA ALA A 169 33.68 20.76 1.71
C ALA A 169 33.73 22.29 1.46
N ALA A 170 33.10 22.75 0.39
CA ALA A 170 33.03 24.18 0.05
C ALA A 170 31.97 24.95 0.86
N LEU A 171 31.00 24.25 1.45
CA LEU A 171 29.88 24.83 2.20
C LEU A 171 30.16 24.87 3.71
N VAL A 172 30.99 23.96 4.21
CA VAL A 172 31.39 23.89 5.61
C VAL A 172 32.10 25.18 6.01
N GLY A 173 31.54 25.88 7.01
CA GLY A 173 32.10 27.12 7.54
C GLY A 173 31.65 28.40 6.82
N ARG A 174 30.83 28.32 5.76
CA ARG A 174 30.30 29.50 5.04
C ARG A 174 28.99 30.07 5.59
N GLY A 175 28.32 29.38 6.51
CA GLY A 175 27.05 29.87 7.09
C GLY A 175 26.75 29.25 8.46
N GLN A 176 26.34 30.10 9.41
CA GLN A 176 25.89 29.71 10.74
C GLN A 176 24.41 29.30 10.68
N GLY A 177 24.12 28.06 10.30
CA GLY A 177 22.72 27.64 10.18
C GLY A 177 22.51 26.14 10.09
N LYS A 178 21.28 25.72 10.38
CA LYS A 178 20.78 24.40 9.96
C LYS A 178 20.39 24.51 8.48
N VAL A 179 20.77 23.54 7.68
CA VAL A 179 20.32 23.37 6.29
C VAL A 179 19.08 22.49 6.25
N GLN A 180 18.24 22.68 5.22
CA GLN A 180 17.10 21.82 4.99
C GLN A 180 17.56 20.53 4.31
N VAL A 181 17.24 19.39 4.92
CA VAL A 181 17.62 18.07 4.40
C VAL A 181 16.37 17.29 4.04
N LYS A 182 16.11 17.18 2.74
CA LYS A 182 15.03 16.37 2.16
C LYS A 182 15.44 14.90 2.16
N TYR A 183 14.50 14.00 2.41
CA TYR A 183 14.73 12.55 2.43
C TYR A 183 13.51 11.78 1.94
N ASP A 184 13.71 10.61 1.34
CA ASP A 184 12.61 9.69 1.01
C ASP A 184 12.41 8.70 2.16
N PRO A 185 11.26 8.69 2.86
CA PRO A 185 11.01 7.73 3.95
C PRO A 185 11.10 6.26 3.53
N ARG A 186 10.98 5.96 2.23
CA ARG A 186 11.07 4.61 1.68
C ARG A 186 12.51 4.20 1.39
N ASP A 187 13.40 5.18 1.18
CA ASP A 187 14.79 4.94 0.80
C ASP A 187 15.72 6.01 1.39
N LEU A 188 16.42 5.63 2.46
CA LEU A 188 17.42 6.46 3.13
C LEU A 188 18.84 6.32 2.53
N SER A 189 19.00 5.79 1.32
CA SER A 189 20.32 5.71 0.69
C SER A 189 20.87 7.04 0.22
N GLN A 190 19.97 7.99 -0.03
CA GLN A 190 20.31 9.33 -0.48
C GLN A 190 19.43 10.36 0.20
N VAL A 191 20.02 11.50 0.53
CA VAL A 191 19.33 12.70 0.99
C VAL A 191 19.69 13.86 0.08
N TRP A 192 18.89 14.92 0.12
CA TRP A 192 19.13 16.12 -0.67
C TRP A 192 19.20 17.33 0.26
N VAL A 193 20.31 18.04 0.20
CA VAL A 193 20.53 19.26 0.98
C VAL A 193 20.13 20.44 0.13
N ILE A 194 19.17 21.22 0.62
CA ILE A 194 18.79 22.49 0.01
C ILE A 194 19.66 23.57 0.65
N THR A 195 20.35 24.31 -0.20
CA THR A 195 21.20 25.43 0.19
C THR A 195 20.43 26.74 0.12
N ASP A 196 20.95 27.78 0.76
CA ASP A 196 20.27 29.08 0.85
C ASP A 196 20.06 29.75 -0.53
N ASP A 197 20.87 29.38 -1.54
CA ASP A 197 20.72 29.83 -2.92
C ASP A 197 19.83 28.91 -3.77
N GLY A 198 19.10 27.98 -3.14
CA GLY A 198 18.12 27.10 -3.78
C GLY A 198 18.72 25.87 -4.46
N ARG A 199 20.05 25.66 -4.42
CA ARG A 199 20.63 24.45 -5.03
C ARG A 199 20.31 23.21 -4.21
N VAL A 200 20.00 22.14 -4.95
CA VAL A 200 19.73 20.80 -4.42
C VAL A 200 20.99 19.95 -4.55
N ILE A 201 21.59 19.59 -3.42
CA ILE A 201 22.84 18.82 -3.39
C ILE A 201 22.55 17.39 -2.92
N PRO A 202 22.69 16.37 -3.78
CA PRO A 202 22.54 14.99 -3.36
C PRO A 202 23.72 14.56 -2.48
N ALA A 203 23.42 13.81 -1.43
CA ALA A 203 24.40 13.21 -0.54
C ALA A 203 24.01 11.77 -0.22
N ARG A 204 24.96 10.85 -0.35
CA ARG A 204 24.76 9.42 -0.07
C ARG A 204 25.44 9.05 1.24
N TYR A 205 25.04 7.92 1.82
CA TYR A 205 25.82 7.36 2.91
C TYR A 205 27.23 6.98 2.42
N ARG A 206 28.20 7.01 3.34
CA ARG A 206 29.63 6.81 3.00
C ARG A 206 29.92 5.43 2.41
N ASP A 207 29.26 4.42 2.92
CA ASP A 207 29.50 3.02 2.57
C ASP A 207 28.44 2.54 1.58
N LEU A 208 28.77 2.64 0.28
CA LEU A 208 27.88 2.28 -0.83
C LEU A 208 27.61 0.78 -0.94
N SER A 209 28.33 -0.06 -0.19
CA SER A 209 28.04 -1.51 -0.15
C SER A 209 26.80 -1.85 0.67
N ARG A 210 26.32 -0.89 1.48
CA ARG A 210 25.16 -1.09 2.35
C ARG A 210 23.87 -1.13 1.53
N PRO A 211 22.88 -1.91 1.97
CA PRO A 211 21.60 -1.95 1.29
C PRO A 211 20.82 -0.65 1.52
N ARG A 212 19.83 -0.41 0.67
CA ARG A 212 18.80 0.62 0.90
C ARG A 212 17.95 0.21 2.11
N ILE A 213 17.65 1.16 2.98
CA ILE A 213 16.79 0.97 4.15
C ILE A 213 15.72 2.05 4.18
N SER A 214 14.54 1.68 4.68
CA SER A 214 13.45 2.64 4.92
C SER A 214 13.60 3.32 6.28
N LEU A 215 12.93 4.46 6.44
CA LEU A 215 12.82 5.16 7.71
C LEU A 215 12.14 4.31 8.78
N TRP A 216 11.18 3.47 8.39
CA TRP A 216 10.52 2.57 9.32
C TRP A 216 11.49 1.53 9.88
N GLU A 217 12.30 0.90 9.02
CA GLU A 217 13.33 -0.06 9.45
C GLU A 217 14.34 0.61 10.39
N SER A 218 14.82 1.81 10.03
CA SER A 218 15.72 2.58 10.89
C SER A 218 15.09 2.89 12.26
N ARG A 219 13.85 3.40 12.29
CA ARG A 219 13.14 3.72 13.54
C ARG A 219 12.92 2.48 14.40
N ARG A 220 12.50 1.37 13.80
CA ARG A 220 12.28 0.10 14.50
C ARG A 220 13.57 -0.43 15.11
N ALA A 221 14.64 -0.50 14.31
CA ALA A 221 15.96 -0.95 14.77
C ALA A 221 16.52 -0.08 15.90
N ARG A 222 16.36 1.24 15.78
CA ARG A 222 16.75 2.20 16.84
C ARG A 222 15.96 2.02 18.12
N LYS A 223 14.64 1.84 18.02
CA LYS A 223 13.78 1.60 19.17
C LYS A 223 14.16 0.30 19.88
N GLU A 224 14.31 -0.79 19.13
CA GLU A 224 14.70 -2.09 19.70
C GLU A 224 16.09 -2.04 20.36
N TRP A 225 17.03 -1.31 19.77
CA TRP A 225 18.34 -1.09 20.38
C TRP A 225 18.25 -0.32 21.70
N GLN A 226 17.50 0.78 21.71
CA GLN A 226 17.27 1.59 22.89
C GLN A 226 16.63 0.77 24.01
N ASP A 227 15.66 -0.09 23.68
CA ASP A 227 14.95 -0.94 24.64
C ASP A 227 15.87 -2.03 25.25
N LYS A 228 16.81 -2.57 24.47
CA LYS A 228 17.69 -3.69 24.91
C LYS A 228 19.00 -3.25 25.56
N HIS A 229 19.65 -2.23 25.01
CA HIS A 229 21.03 -1.85 25.38
C HIS A 229 21.09 -0.44 25.98
N GLY A 230 20.07 0.39 25.76
CA GLY A 230 20.13 1.81 26.02
C GLY A 230 21.09 2.56 25.07
N GLY A 231 20.93 3.88 25.03
CA GLY A 231 21.82 4.78 24.29
C GLY A 231 21.64 4.75 22.78
N ARG A 232 22.58 5.41 22.07
CA ARG A 232 22.51 5.58 20.61
C ARG A 232 23.13 4.38 19.91
N ILE A 233 22.37 3.79 18.99
CA ILE A 233 22.92 2.81 18.04
C ILE A 233 23.91 3.51 17.10
N ASN A 234 25.07 2.87 16.88
CA ASN A 234 26.00 3.32 15.86
C ASN A 234 25.53 2.84 14.48
N GLU A 235 26.01 3.50 13.42
CA GLU A 235 25.53 3.24 12.07
C GLU A 235 25.80 1.80 11.60
N ARG A 236 26.97 1.22 11.91
CA ARG A 236 27.29 -0.16 11.53
C ARG A 236 26.31 -1.15 12.18
N ALA A 237 26.05 -0.98 13.48
CA ALA A 237 25.10 -1.81 14.22
C ALA A 237 23.67 -1.64 13.70
N LEU A 238 23.29 -0.43 13.25
CA LEU A 238 21.99 -0.17 12.64
C LEU A 238 21.77 -1.03 11.40
N PHE A 239 22.71 -1.02 10.44
CA PHE A 239 22.60 -1.82 9.24
C PHE A 239 22.64 -3.33 9.53
N GLN A 240 23.52 -3.77 10.44
CA GLN A 240 23.59 -5.18 10.83
C GLN A 240 22.29 -5.69 11.47
N LEU A 241 21.65 -4.86 12.32
CA LEU A 241 20.39 -5.22 12.95
C LEU A 241 19.25 -5.33 11.91
N ILE A 242 19.17 -4.38 10.97
CA ILE A 242 18.19 -4.40 9.89
C ILE A 242 18.38 -5.64 9.01
N ASP A 243 19.62 -5.95 8.62
CA ASP A 243 19.93 -7.14 7.82
C ASP A 243 19.54 -8.44 8.55
N ALA A 244 19.81 -8.53 9.85
CA ALA A 244 19.40 -9.66 10.67
C ALA A 244 17.87 -9.80 10.73
N GLN A 245 17.15 -8.69 10.92
CA GLN A 245 15.69 -8.67 10.92
C GLN A 245 15.10 -9.10 9.56
N ARG A 246 15.67 -8.64 8.46
CA ARG A 246 15.26 -9.03 7.09
C ARG A 246 15.42 -10.53 6.87
N ARG A 247 16.58 -11.11 7.24
CA ARG A 247 16.83 -12.55 7.13
C ARG A 247 15.83 -13.37 7.96
N LEU A 248 15.52 -12.92 9.18
CA LEU A 248 14.52 -13.59 10.02
C LEU A 248 13.11 -13.52 9.41
N ALA A 249 12.71 -12.36 8.88
CA ALA A 249 11.43 -12.21 8.22
C ALA A 249 11.31 -13.08 6.96
N GLU A 250 12.38 -13.17 6.17
CA GLU A 250 12.40 -14.00 4.96
C GLU A 250 12.36 -15.49 5.28
N ALA A 251 13.13 -15.94 6.28
CA ALA A 251 13.06 -17.31 6.77
C ALA A 251 11.65 -17.67 7.30
N ALA A 252 10.98 -16.74 7.99
CA ALA A 252 9.61 -16.93 8.45
C ALA A 252 8.62 -17.04 7.28
N ARG A 253 8.72 -16.14 6.28
CA ARG A 253 7.88 -16.18 5.06
C ARG A 253 8.03 -17.50 4.30
N GLN A 254 9.27 -17.99 4.15
CA GLN A 254 9.53 -19.28 3.49
C GLN A 254 8.87 -20.43 4.25
N LYS A 255 8.99 -20.47 5.58
CA LYS A 255 8.32 -21.48 6.42
C LYS A 255 6.80 -21.44 6.32
N THR A 256 6.20 -20.26 6.31
CA THR A 256 4.75 -20.10 6.12
C THR A 256 4.32 -20.57 4.73
N ARG A 257 5.09 -20.24 3.69
CA ARG A 257 4.82 -20.69 2.31
C ARG A 257 4.89 -22.21 2.19
N THR A 258 5.91 -22.85 2.76
CA THR A 258 6.04 -24.32 2.74
C THR A 258 4.89 -24.98 3.51
N ALA A 259 4.54 -24.47 4.69
CA ALA A 259 3.42 -24.99 5.48
C ALA A 259 2.07 -24.86 4.75
N ARG A 260 1.83 -23.73 4.07
CA ARG A 260 0.64 -23.53 3.23
C ARG A 260 0.62 -24.54 2.08
N MET A 261 1.74 -24.72 1.38
CA MET A 261 1.83 -25.70 0.28
C MET A 261 1.62 -27.14 0.75
N GLU A 262 2.13 -27.52 1.92
CA GLU A 262 1.92 -28.84 2.51
C GLU A 262 0.45 -29.06 2.88
N THR A 263 -0.21 -28.05 3.43
CA THR A 263 -1.64 -28.09 3.76
C THR A 263 -2.49 -28.24 2.49
N GLU A 264 -2.20 -27.47 1.45
CA GLU A 264 -2.87 -27.56 0.15
C GLU A 264 -2.63 -28.92 -0.54
N ARG A 265 -1.41 -29.47 -0.45
CA ARG A 265 -1.10 -30.82 -0.94
C ARG A 265 -1.87 -31.89 -0.18
N GLY A 266 -1.93 -31.80 1.15
CA GLY A 266 -2.70 -32.71 2.00
C GLY A 266 -4.20 -32.68 1.72
N ALA A 267 -4.76 -31.49 1.45
CA ALA A 267 -6.17 -31.33 1.07
C ALA A 267 -6.51 -31.93 -0.31
N ARG A 268 -5.53 -32.04 -1.21
CA ARG A 268 -5.69 -32.65 -2.55
C ARG A 268 -5.53 -34.18 -2.54
N LEU A 269 -5.05 -34.78 -1.45
CA LEU A 269 -5.00 -36.23 -1.33
C LEU A 269 -6.42 -36.78 -1.13
N PRO A 270 -6.81 -37.87 -1.82
CA PRO A 270 -8.12 -38.47 -1.63
C PRO A 270 -8.29 -38.90 -0.17
N ARG A 271 -9.33 -38.38 0.49
CA ARG A 271 -9.70 -38.79 1.84
C ARG A 271 -10.08 -40.27 1.80
N HIS A 272 -9.27 -41.12 2.42
CA HIS A 272 -9.61 -42.52 2.62
C HIS A 272 -10.83 -42.58 3.55
N GLN A 273 -12.03 -42.73 3.00
CA GLN A 273 -13.18 -43.09 3.83
C GLN A 273 -12.90 -44.49 4.39
N PRO A 274 -12.91 -44.69 5.73
CA PRO A 274 -12.89 -46.04 6.25
C PRO A 274 -14.12 -46.77 5.71
N ARG A 275 -13.91 -47.88 5.00
CA ARG A 275 -15.00 -48.77 4.59
C ARG A 275 -15.77 -49.16 5.85
N ARG A 276 -17.03 -48.74 5.95
CA ARG A 276 -17.94 -49.23 6.99
C ARG A 276 -18.06 -50.75 6.81
N ASP A 277 -17.69 -51.49 7.85
CA ASP A 277 -17.91 -52.93 7.94
C ASP A 277 -19.39 -53.16 8.31
N PRO A 278 -20.24 -53.66 7.41
CA PRO A 278 -21.68 -53.81 7.66
C PRO A 278 -21.99 -54.88 8.72
N SER A 279 -21.01 -55.69 9.13
CA SER A 279 -21.21 -56.79 10.06
C SER A 279 -21.28 -56.38 11.54
N ARG A 280 -21.06 -55.09 11.86
CA ARG A 280 -21.02 -54.57 13.24
C ARG A 280 -22.30 -53.87 13.72
N GLU A 281 -23.32 -53.70 12.88
CA GLU A 281 -24.58 -53.02 13.23
C GLU A 281 -25.82 -53.92 13.06
N MET A 282 -25.77 -55.15 13.59
CA MET A 282 -26.98 -55.90 13.92
C MET A 282 -27.24 -55.78 15.42
N PHE A 283 -28.01 -54.76 15.82
CA PHE A 283 -28.59 -54.73 17.16
C PHE A 283 -29.87 -55.57 17.16
N ALA A 284 -30.04 -56.42 18.17
CA ALA A 284 -31.30 -57.11 18.41
C ALA A 284 -32.38 -56.07 18.73
N ILE A 285 -33.45 -56.05 17.93
CA ILE A 285 -34.61 -55.18 18.19
C ILE A 285 -35.40 -55.79 19.35
N ASP A 286 -35.50 -55.07 20.46
CA ASP A 286 -36.34 -55.45 21.59
C ASP A 286 -37.82 -55.21 21.23
N THR A 287 -38.50 -56.27 20.79
CA THR A 287 -39.91 -56.25 20.39
C THR A 287 -40.89 -56.03 21.56
N GLY A 288 -40.41 -55.90 22.80
CA GLY A 288 -41.23 -55.61 23.99
C GLY A 288 -41.37 -54.12 24.34
N ASN A 289 -40.66 -53.23 23.63
CA ASN A 289 -40.69 -51.79 23.91
C ASN A 289 -41.90 -51.10 23.23
N PRO A 290 -42.87 -50.54 23.99
CA PRO A 290 -44.06 -49.88 23.44
C PRO A 290 -43.77 -48.53 22.78
N ASP A 291 -42.58 -47.95 22.97
CA ASP A 291 -42.16 -46.67 22.39
C ASP A 291 -41.33 -46.84 21.10
N LEU A 292 -41.37 -48.01 20.47
CA LEU A 292 -40.76 -48.18 19.16
C LEU A 292 -41.50 -47.33 18.12
N PRO A 293 -40.77 -46.56 17.29
CA PRO A 293 -41.39 -45.79 16.22
C PRO A 293 -42.10 -46.75 15.26
N THR A 294 -43.42 -46.66 15.22
CA THR A 294 -44.23 -47.34 14.22
C THR A 294 -44.01 -46.63 12.89
N TYR A 295 -43.28 -47.26 12.00
CA TYR A 295 -43.21 -46.79 10.62
C TYR A 295 -44.55 -47.05 9.95
N PRO A 296 -45.05 -46.11 9.14
CA PRO A 296 -46.28 -46.31 8.39
C PRO A 296 -46.10 -47.56 7.54
N ILE A 297 -47.03 -48.51 7.70
CA ILE A 297 -47.15 -49.64 6.79
C ILE A 297 -47.72 -49.04 5.52
N ASP A 298 -46.93 -49.00 4.45
CA ASP A 298 -47.48 -48.72 3.13
C ASP A 298 -48.52 -49.81 2.84
N GLU A 299 -49.79 -49.42 2.86
CA GLU A 299 -50.86 -50.23 2.29
C GLU A 299 -50.48 -50.47 0.84
N PHE A 300 -50.09 -51.72 0.54
CA PHE A 300 -49.97 -52.18 -0.84
C PHE A 300 -51.39 -52.17 -1.42
N ASP A 301 -51.76 -51.02 -1.98
CA ASP A 301 -52.90 -50.87 -2.86
C ASP A 301 -52.56 -51.70 -4.11
N ASP A 302 -52.97 -52.97 -4.10
CA ASP A 302 -52.90 -53.89 -5.23
C ASP A 302 -53.81 -53.30 -6.31
N PRO A 303 -53.28 -52.68 -7.39
CA PRO A 303 -54.12 -52.27 -8.49
C PRO A 303 -54.53 -53.55 -9.19
N ARG A 304 -55.69 -54.06 -8.74
CA ARG A 304 -56.63 -54.92 -9.43
C ARG A 304 -56.10 -55.42 -10.76
N ARG A 305 -55.98 -56.75 -10.81
CA ARG A 305 -56.95 -57.54 -11.54
C ARG A 305 -57.42 -56.86 -12.83
N LYS A 306 -56.69 -57.18 -13.91
CA LYS A 306 -57.16 -57.51 -15.26
C LYS A 306 -58.56 -57.06 -15.67
N ASN A 307 -58.57 -56.50 -16.88
CA ASN A 307 -59.64 -56.38 -17.88
C ASN A 307 -60.56 -55.16 -17.77
#